data_AF-A0A2D5H3K9-F1
#
_entry.id   AF-A0A2D5H3K9-F1
#
_cell.length_a   1.000
_cell.length_b   1.000
_cell.length_c   1.000
_cell.angle_alpha   90.00
_cell.angle_beta   90.00
_cell.angle_gamma   90.00
#
_symmetry.space_group_name_H-M   'P 1'
#
loop_
_entity.id
_entity.type
_entity.pdbx_description
1 polymer ?
#
loop_
_entity_poly.entity_id
_entity_poly.type
_entity_poly.pdbx_seq_one_letter_code
_entity_poly.pdbx_strand_id
1 'polypeptide(L)'
;MLRIVQRLYNDEAGFVISAELVLVLTIAVLAMIVGLSEVAVAVNTELNDVSNAIGALNQSYCFTGFQAGSHGKMKSYVAGSHFQDAYDDCDKNTSCDLVTGTSSIGTEGW
;
A
#
# COMPACT_ATOMS: atom_id res chain seq x y z
N MET A 1 -2.38 67.52 3.09
CA MET A 1 -2.73 66.15 3.54
C MET A 1 -3.87 65.53 2.72
N LEU A 2 -4.99 66.22 2.47
CA LEU A 2 -6.13 65.71 1.67
C LEU A 2 -5.77 65.14 0.27
N ARG A 3 -4.78 65.72 -0.42
CA ARG A 3 -4.37 65.27 -1.77
C ARG A 3 -3.79 63.86 -1.83
N ILE A 4 -3.16 63.37 -0.75
CA ILE A 4 -2.59 62.02 -0.71
C ILE A 4 -3.70 60.99 -0.51
N VAL A 5 -4.63 61.28 0.40
CA VAL A 5 -5.80 60.43 0.68
C VAL A 5 -6.71 60.32 -0.55
N GLN A 6 -6.91 61.42 -1.28
CA GLN A 6 -7.68 61.43 -2.53
C GLN A 6 -7.02 60.62 -3.65
N ARG A 7 -5.68 60.58 -3.69
CA ARG A 7 -4.94 59.78 -4.66
C ARG A 7 -5.03 58.30 -4.35
N LEU A 8 -4.90 57.91 -3.08
CA LEU A 8 -5.09 56.51 -2.65
C LEU A 8 -6.52 56.02 -2.87
N TYR A 9 -7.52 56.89 -2.68
CA TYR A 9 -8.93 56.54 -2.92
C TYR A 9 -9.28 56.34 -4.40
N ASN A 10 -8.57 57.02 -5.31
CA ASN A 10 -8.74 56.89 -6.75
C ASN A 10 -7.68 55.97 -7.40
N ASP A 11 -6.85 55.29 -6.59
CA ASP A 11 -5.82 54.37 -7.06
C ASP A 11 -6.41 52.95 -7.17
N GLU A 12 -7.04 52.69 -8.31
CA GLU A 12 -7.60 51.39 -8.67
C GLU A 12 -6.50 50.36 -9.05
N ALA A 13 -5.26 50.79 -9.26
CA ALA A 13 -4.19 49.93 -9.77
C ALA A 13 -3.52 49.07 -8.67
N GLY A 14 -3.56 49.52 -7.40
CA GLY A 14 -2.85 48.85 -6.29
C GLY A 14 -3.66 47.82 -5.49
N PHE A 15 -4.97 48.02 -5.33
CA PHE A 15 -5.83 47.18 -4.48
C PHE A 15 -6.37 45.93 -5.19
N VAL A 16 -6.66 46.07 -6.49
CA VAL A 16 -7.23 45.02 -7.36
C VAL A 16 -6.20 43.88 -7.53
N ILE A 17 -4.97 44.20 -7.96
CA ILE A 17 -3.93 43.20 -8.26
C ILE A 17 -3.49 42.37 -7.03
N SER A 18 -3.53 42.92 -5.82
CA SER A 18 -3.05 42.21 -4.62
C SER A 18 -4.07 41.23 -4.04
N ALA A 19 -5.35 41.59 -4.01
CA ALA A 19 -6.41 40.70 -3.52
C ALA A 19 -6.65 39.52 -4.48
N GLU A 20 -6.59 39.76 -5.78
CA GLU A 20 -6.85 38.74 -6.80
C GLU A 20 -5.72 37.71 -6.89
N LEU A 21 -4.48 38.14 -6.72
CA LEU A 21 -3.32 37.24 -6.72
C LEU A 21 -3.32 36.35 -5.47
N VAL A 22 -3.74 36.88 -4.31
CA VAL A 22 -3.97 36.08 -3.10
C VAL A 22 -5.08 35.04 -3.35
N LEU A 23 -6.19 35.42 -3.98
CA LEU A 23 -7.27 34.48 -4.31
C LEU A 23 -6.76 33.34 -5.20
N VAL A 24 -6.05 33.65 -6.29
CA VAL A 24 -5.49 32.65 -7.20
C VAL A 24 -4.47 31.75 -6.49
N LEU A 25 -3.57 32.31 -5.67
CA LEU A 25 -2.60 31.54 -4.90
C LEU A 25 -3.27 30.58 -3.91
N THR A 26 -4.33 31.03 -3.21
CA THR A 26 -5.04 30.15 -2.27
C THR A 26 -5.70 28.97 -2.98
N ILE A 27 -6.34 29.19 -4.14
CA ILE A 27 -6.92 28.12 -4.95
C ILE A 27 -5.82 27.16 -5.43
N ALA A 28 -4.69 27.70 -5.90
CA ALA A 28 -3.57 26.89 -6.39
C ALA A 28 -2.95 26.01 -5.29
N VAL A 29 -2.75 26.56 -4.09
CA VAL A 29 -2.21 25.80 -2.95
C VAL A 29 -3.19 24.72 -2.51
N LEU A 30 -4.49 25.01 -2.43
CA LEU A 30 -5.51 24.02 -2.07
C LEU A 30 -5.57 22.88 -3.11
N ALA A 31 -5.56 23.21 -4.40
CA ALA A 31 -5.52 22.22 -5.47
C ALA A 31 -4.26 21.34 -5.41
N MET A 32 -3.10 21.93 -5.10
CA MET A 32 -1.84 21.21 -4.95
C MET A 32 -1.85 20.26 -3.75
N ILE A 33 -2.38 20.69 -2.60
CA ILE A 33 -2.48 19.84 -1.41
C ILE A 33 -3.35 18.61 -1.69
N VAL A 34 -4.52 18.81 -2.29
CA VAL A 34 -5.41 17.70 -2.68
C VAL A 34 -4.71 16.79 -3.69
N GLY A 35 -4.12 17.35 -4.75
CA GLY A 35 -3.41 16.56 -5.77
C GLY A 35 -2.25 15.74 -5.20
N LEU A 36 -1.45 16.32 -4.30
CA LEU A 36 -0.35 15.60 -3.65
C LEU A 36 -0.84 14.52 -2.69
N SER A 37 -1.97 14.74 -2.02
CA SER A 37 -2.58 13.75 -1.13
C SER A 37 -3.04 12.52 -1.91
N GLU A 38 -3.71 12.73 -3.04
CA GLU A 38 -4.15 11.64 -3.92
C GLU A 38 -2.96 10.86 -4.50
N VAL A 39 -1.90 11.54 -4.90
CA VAL A 39 -0.67 10.88 -5.37
C VAL A 39 -0.06 10.02 -4.26
N ALA A 40 -0.01 10.52 -3.02
CA ALA A 40 0.53 9.76 -1.89
C ALA A 40 -0.31 8.50 -1.59
N VAL A 41 -1.64 8.61 -1.65
CA VAL A 41 -2.54 7.46 -1.47
C VAL A 41 -2.35 6.46 -2.60
N ALA A 42 -2.39 6.91 -3.86
CA ALA A 42 -2.25 6.04 -5.02
C ALA A 42 -0.91 5.27 -5.02
N VAL A 43 0.20 5.95 -4.72
CA VAL A 43 1.52 5.28 -4.63
C VAL A 43 1.54 4.23 -3.52
N ASN A 44 0.96 4.52 -2.35
CA ASN A 44 0.90 3.53 -1.27
C ASN A 44 0.03 2.32 -1.66
N THR A 45 -1.08 2.53 -2.35
CA THR A 45 -1.93 1.44 -2.85
C THR A 45 -1.19 0.56 -3.85
N GLU A 46 -0.51 1.14 -4.84
CA GLU A 46 0.26 0.36 -5.83
C GLU A 46 1.43 -0.40 -5.18
N LEU A 47 2.09 0.18 -4.18
CA LEU A 47 3.14 -0.51 -3.43
C LEU A 47 2.59 -1.69 -2.60
N ASN A 48 1.36 -1.57 -2.10
CA ASN A 48 0.68 -2.67 -1.44
C ASN A 48 0.36 -3.80 -2.43
N ASP A 49 -0.12 -3.47 -3.63
CA ASP A 49 -0.39 -4.44 -4.69
C ASP A 49 0.89 -5.15 -5.15
N VAL A 50 2.01 -4.42 -5.27
CA VAL A 50 3.34 -5.01 -5.54
C VAL A 50 3.77 -5.96 -4.43
N SER A 51 3.55 -5.59 -3.17
CA SER A 51 3.84 -6.47 -2.02
C SER A 51 3.03 -7.77 -2.09
N ASN A 52 1.74 -7.68 -2.43
CA ASN A 52 0.89 -8.86 -2.63
C ASN A 52 1.39 -9.74 -3.76
N ALA A 53 1.73 -9.13 -4.90
CA ALA A 53 2.23 -9.86 -6.05
C ALA A 53 3.51 -10.65 -5.73
N ILE A 54 4.41 -10.08 -4.91
CA ILE A 54 5.64 -10.76 -4.46
C ILE A 54 5.29 -11.91 -3.49
N GLY A 55 4.40 -11.71 -2.54
CA GLY A 55 3.96 -12.76 -1.61
C GLY A 55 3.22 -13.91 -2.30
N ALA A 56 2.46 -13.61 -3.36
CA ALA A 56 1.73 -14.57 -4.17
C ALA A 56 2.61 -15.31 -5.20
N LEU A 57 3.88 -14.93 -5.37
CA LEU A 57 4.81 -15.76 -6.13
C LEU A 57 4.88 -17.12 -5.47
N ASN A 58 4.65 -18.17 -6.25
CA ASN A 58 4.57 -19.54 -5.77
C ASN A 58 5.86 -19.94 -5.01
N GLN A 59 5.83 -19.86 -3.68
CA GLN A 59 6.88 -20.32 -2.77
C GLN A 59 6.84 -21.85 -2.56
N SER A 60 5.94 -22.55 -3.26
CA SER A 60 5.61 -23.97 -3.07
C SER A 60 6.44 -24.88 -3.98
N TYR A 61 7.76 -24.88 -3.81
CA TYR A 61 8.48 -26.11 -4.08
C TYR A 61 8.30 -27.04 -2.87
N CYS A 62 7.31 -27.92 -2.95
CA CYS A 62 7.18 -29.03 -2.02
C CYS A 62 7.31 -30.36 -2.77
N PHE A 63 8.10 -31.28 -2.24
CA PHE A 63 8.13 -32.66 -2.71
C PHE A 63 8.05 -33.62 -1.54
N THR A 64 7.30 -34.69 -1.74
CA THR A 64 7.06 -35.71 -0.70
C THR A 64 8.25 -36.66 -0.59
N GLY A 65 8.55 -37.08 0.64
CA GLY A 65 9.51 -38.15 0.89
C GLY A 65 8.96 -39.53 0.51
N PHE A 66 9.86 -40.48 0.24
CA PHE A 66 9.51 -41.90 0.01
C PHE A 66 10.13 -42.76 1.10
N GLN A 67 9.37 -43.70 1.67
CA GLN A 67 9.89 -44.67 2.63
C GLN A 67 9.49 -46.10 2.26
N ALA A 68 10.41 -47.05 2.45
CA ALA A 68 10.13 -48.48 2.31
C ALA A 68 10.54 -49.21 3.59
N GLY A 69 9.70 -50.14 4.06
CA GLY A 69 9.95 -50.96 5.24
C GLY A 69 9.30 -52.33 5.13
N SER A 70 9.78 -53.29 5.92
CA SER A 70 9.22 -54.64 5.99
C SER A 70 9.53 -55.27 7.35
N HIS A 71 8.56 -56.00 7.92
CA HIS A 71 8.70 -56.71 9.21
C HIS A 71 9.22 -55.81 10.36
N GLY A 72 8.72 -54.58 10.46
CA GLY A 72 9.14 -53.62 11.49
C GLY A 72 10.55 -53.05 11.32
N LYS A 73 11.20 -53.28 10.17
CA LYS A 73 12.52 -52.73 9.83
C LYS A 73 12.40 -51.73 8.68
N MET A 74 13.00 -50.55 8.84
CA MET A 74 13.10 -49.53 7.79
C MET A 74 14.17 -49.95 6.76
N LYS A 75 13.84 -49.95 5.46
CA LYS A 75 14.74 -50.34 4.36
C LYS A 75 15.29 -49.14 3.60
N SER A 76 14.46 -48.14 3.30
CA SER A 76 14.90 -46.91 2.66
C SER A 76 14.01 -45.73 3.09
N TYR A 77 14.60 -44.55 3.10
CA TYR A 77 13.93 -43.29 3.45
C TYR A 77 14.54 -42.16 2.64
N VAL A 78 13.70 -41.37 1.98
CA VAL A 78 14.04 -40.10 1.34
C VAL A 78 13.18 -39.05 2.02
N ALA A 79 13.81 -38.03 2.61
CA ALA A 79 13.10 -36.91 3.22
C ALA A 79 12.46 -36.06 2.11
N GLY A 80 11.22 -35.61 2.33
CA GLY A 80 10.64 -34.54 1.54
C GLY A 80 11.16 -33.18 1.98
N SER A 81 10.84 -32.13 1.22
CA SER A 81 11.03 -30.75 1.67
C SER A 81 9.81 -29.91 1.31
N HIS A 82 9.46 -28.97 2.18
CA HIS A 82 8.51 -27.90 1.90
C HIS A 82 9.07 -26.59 2.47
N PHE A 83 8.73 -25.47 1.83
CA PHE A 83 8.97 -24.16 2.41
C PHE A 83 7.87 -23.87 3.43
N GLN A 84 8.26 -23.41 4.62
CA GLN A 84 7.35 -23.03 5.69
C GLN A 84 7.84 -21.69 6.22
N ASP A 85 7.12 -20.63 5.88
CA ASP A 85 7.26 -19.34 6.55
C ASP A 85 6.40 -19.30 7.82
N ALA A 86 6.75 -18.38 8.71
CA ALA A 86 5.98 -18.13 9.92
C ALA A 86 4.93 -17.06 9.59
N TYR A 87 3.66 -17.35 9.88
CA TYR A 87 2.59 -16.36 9.78
C TYR A 87 2.95 -15.09 10.55
N ASP A 88 3.12 -13.98 9.84
CA ASP A 88 3.37 -12.67 10.43
C ASP A 88 2.14 -11.74 10.34
N ASP A 89 2.30 -10.51 10.84
CA ASP A 89 1.22 -9.52 10.88
C ASP A 89 0.71 -9.12 9.48
N CYS A 90 1.47 -9.43 8.42
CA CYS A 90 1.09 -9.19 7.03
C CYS A 90 0.21 -10.31 6.46
N ASP A 91 0.15 -11.49 7.09
CA ASP A 91 -0.62 -12.66 6.62
C ASP A 91 -2.00 -12.80 7.29
N LYS A 92 -2.24 -12.04 8.36
CA LYS A 92 -3.46 -12.09 9.17
C LYS A 92 -4.35 -10.92 8.77
N ASN A 93 -5.22 -11.14 7.80
CA ASN A 93 -6.22 -10.17 7.35
C ASN A 93 -7.08 -9.62 8.49
N THR A 94 -6.66 -8.50 9.06
CA THR A 94 -7.53 -7.38 9.46
C THR A 94 -6.92 -5.99 9.20
N SER A 95 -5.62 -5.90 8.83
CA SER A 95 -4.93 -4.61 8.65
C SER A 95 -4.29 -4.41 7.27
N CYS A 96 -4.04 -5.50 6.52
CA CYS A 96 -3.61 -5.49 5.12
C CYS A 96 -4.41 -6.56 4.38
N ASP A 97 -5.35 -6.14 3.51
CA ASP A 97 -6.12 -7.04 2.64
C ASP A 97 -5.21 -7.54 1.51
N LEU A 98 -4.34 -8.51 1.82
CA LEU A 98 -3.79 -9.37 0.79
C LEU A 98 -4.92 -10.31 0.38
N VAL A 99 -5.57 -10.00 -0.75
CA VAL A 99 -6.42 -10.94 -1.49
C VAL A 99 -5.51 -12.08 -1.96
N THR A 100 -5.18 -13.00 -1.06
CA THR A 100 -4.60 -14.28 -1.42
C THR A 100 -5.77 -15.16 -1.84
N GLY A 101 -5.73 -15.59 -3.10
CA GLY A 101 -6.69 -16.55 -3.62
C GLY A 101 -6.59 -17.85 -2.82
N THR A 102 -7.75 -18.31 -2.35
CA THR A 102 -8.03 -19.55 -1.62
C THR A 102 -7.97 -19.45 -0.10
N SER A 103 -9.16 -19.48 0.51
CA SER A 103 -9.36 -19.85 1.90
C SER A 103 -8.67 -21.18 2.18
N SER A 104 -7.75 -21.22 3.13
CA SER A 104 -7.28 -22.46 3.73
C SER A 104 -8.46 -23.13 4.41
N ILE A 105 -8.83 -24.31 3.92
CA ILE A 105 -9.71 -25.23 4.63
C ILE A 105 -8.96 -25.57 5.93
N GLY A 106 -9.47 -25.06 7.05
CA GLY A 106 -9.09 -25.54 8.36
C GLY A 106 -9.32 -27.05 8.38
N THR A 107 -8.23 -27.82 8.45
CA THR A 107 -8.39 -29.22 8.81
C THR A 107 -8.59 -29.23 10.32
N GLU A 108 -9.86 -29.28 10.68
CA GLU A 108 -10.31 -29.52 12.04
C GLU A 108 -9.71 -30.86 12.50
N GLY A 109 -9.20 -30.85 13.72
CA GLY A 109 -8.18 -31.78 14.18
C GLY A 109 -8.55 -33.25 14.12
N TRP A 110 -7.49 -34.07 14.07
CA TRP A 110 -7.28 -35.30 14.84
C TRP A 110 -5.77 -35.48 15.04
#